data_AF-A0A849T572-F1
#
_entry.id   AF-A0A849T572-F1
#
_cell.length_a   1.000
_cell.length_b   1.000
_cell.length_c   1.000
_cell.angle_alpha   90.00
_cell.angle_beta   90.00
_cell.angle_gamma   90.00
#
_symmetry.space_group_name_H-M   'P 1'
#
loop_
_entity.id
_entity.type
_entity.pdbx_description
1 polymer ?
#
loop_
_entity_poly.entity_id
_entity_poly.type
_entity_poly.pdbx_seq_one_letter_code
_entity_poly.pdbx_strand_id
1 'polypeptide(L)'
;MNFLKTTQQFIYAFFRIYNLSYSSENLTLTTKFKQIEISFNDISEFITFKESLSFTTLIINSNSELRRIKVTKKFTGNELQNLNISISNFKQIAITRHALNFEEKYSLFKDLWDSEKYLRTEKVLGFIKSIQSISNPKEEYFWRKLSSQKAKEQLFYLQNLDRNYSNDLKIRNDEFISLEIEKYKSLFDTIEKMPLTDSQRRACVINEENNLVLAGAGSGKTSVMIGRCAYLIESKLAKPEEILVIAFSSKAVAVKL
;
A
#
# COMPACT_ATOMS: atom_id res chain seq x y z
N MET A 1 -16.11 -5.72 43.31
CA MET A 1 -16.79 -6.76 42.51
C MET A 1 -16.36 -6.61 41.06
N ASN A 2 -15.40 -7.43 40.63
CA ASN A 2 -15.23 -7.98 39.28
C ASN A 2 -14.04 -8.94 39.34
N PHE A 3 -14.16 -9.89 40.28
CA PHE A 3 -13.52 -11.20 40.18
C PHE A 3 -14.16 -11.84 38.94
N LEU A 4 -13.42 -11.98 37.84
CA LEU A 4 -13.63 -12.87 36.67
C LEU A 4 -12.85 -12.36 35.43
N LYS A 5 -11.55 -12.03 35.58
CA LYS A 5 -10.66 -11.70 34.44
C LYS A 5 -9.43 -12.60 34.31
N THR A 6 -9.41 -13.76 34.96
CA THR A 6 -8.22 -14.63 35.02
C THR A 6 -8.52 -16.12 34.84
N THR A 7 -9.53 -16.47 34.03
CA THR A 7 -9.90 -17.87 33.75
C THR A 7 -10.35 -18.11 32.30
N GLN A 8 -9.58 -17.65 31.31
CA GLN A 8 -9.77 -18.06 29.90
C GLN A 8 -8.48 -18.54 29.22
N GLN A 9 -7.48 -18.98 29.98
CA GLN A 9 -6.26 -19.59 29.43
C GLN A 9 -6.30 -21.13 29.38
N PHE A 10 -7.40 -21.76 29.80
CA PHE A 10 -7.57 -23.21 29.78
C PHE A 10 -9.05 -23.60 29.66
N ILE A 11 -9.71 -23.31 28.53
CA ILE A 11 -10.84 -24.15 28.14
C ILE A 11 -10.24 -25.32 27.37
N TYR A 12 -9.66 -26.27 28.12
CA TYR A 12 -9.70 -27.66 27.68
C TYR A 12 -11.18 -28.01 27.59
N ALA A 13 -11.73 -27.96 26.39
CA ALA A 13 -12.84 -28.83 26.07
C ALA A 13 -12.31 -30.27 26.23
N PHE A 14 -12.42 -30.81 27.44
CA PHE A 14 -12.35 -32.24 27.79
C PHE A 14 -13.47 -33.05 27.09
N PHE A 15 -13.97 -32.58 25.96
CA PHE A 15 -14.87 -33.33 25.12
C PHE A 15 -14.04 -34.18 24.19
N ARG A 16 -14.10 -35.48 24.42
CA ARG A 16 -13.56 -36.50 23.53
C ARG A 16 -14.23 -36.30 22.16
N ILE A 17 -13.50 -35.81 21.16
CA ILE A 17 -14.02 -35.64 19.80
C ILE A 17 -13.90 -36.98 19.10
N TYR A 18 -15.06 -37.56 18.78
CA TYR A 18 -15.17 -38.89 18.21
C TYR A 18 -15.20 -38.87 16.68
N ASN A 19 -15.65 -37.76 16.09
CA ASN A 19 -15.68 -37.60 14.63
C ASN A 19 -15.28 -36.19 14.22
N LEU A 20 -14.64 -36.10 13.06
CA LEU A 20 -14.25 -34.86 12.40
C LEU A 20 -14.66 -34.96 10.94
N SER A 21 -15.40 -33.97 10.46
CA SER A 21 -15.78 -33.79 9.06
C SER A 21 -15.55 -32.33 8.66
N TYR A 22 -15.50 -32.06 7.37
CA TYR A 22 -15.37 -30.70 6.86
C TYR A 22 -16.21 -30.53 5.59
N SER A 23 -16.71 -29.32 5.39
CA SER A 23 -17.35 -28.87 4.16
C SER A 23 -16.40 -27.99 3.35
N SER A 24 -16.93 -27.29 2.34
CA SER A 24 -16.20 -26.26 1.61
C SER A 24 -15.86 -25.02 2.46
N GLU A 25 -16.53 -24.82 3.61
CA GLU A 25 -16.43 -23.57 4.38
C GLU A 25 -16.13 -23.77 5.86
N ASN A 26 -16.43 -24.94 6.42
CA ASN A 26 -16.37 -25.18 7.86
C ASN A 26 -15.71 -26.52 8.19
N LEU A 27 -14.98 -26.53 9.30
CA LEU A 27 -14.57 -27.75 10.00
C LEU A 27 -15.59 -28.07 11.10
N THR A 28 -16.18 -29.25 11.06
CA THR A 28 -17.14 -29.72 12.07
C THR A 28 -16.51 -30.78 12.96
N LEU A 29 -16.45 -30.47 14.25
CA LEU A 29 -15.95 -31.35 15.29
C LEU A 29 -17.11 -31.91 16.09
N THR A 30 -17.28 -33.23 16.06
CA THR A 30 -18.41 -33.89 16.75
C THR A 30 -17.95 -34.52 18.06
N THR A 31 -18.59 -34.09 19.15
CA THR A 31 -18.44 -34.68 20.48
C THR A 31 -19.69 -35.51 20.81
N LYS A 32 -19.68 -36.24 21.92
CA LYS A 32 -20.86 -37.00 22.38
C LYS A 32 -22.09 -36.13 22.64
N PHE A 33 -21.91 -34.84 22.96
CA PHE A 33 -22.98 -33.97 23.44
C PHE A 33 -23.32 -32.81 22.50
N LYS A 34 -22.42 -32.46 21.59
CA LYS A 34 -22.58 -31.32 20.68
C LYS A 34 -21.65 -31.40 19.47
N GLN A 35 -22.01 -30.67 18.43
CA GLN A 35 -21.13 -30.31 17.34
C GLN A 35 -20.53 -28.91 17.57
N ILE A 36 -19.28 -28.74 17.16
CA ILE A 36 -18.55 -27.48 17.18
C ILE A 36 -18.15 -27.21 15.74
N GLU A 37 -18.57 -26.07 15.20
CA GLU A 37 -18.16 -25.63 13.87
C GLU A 37 -17.08 -24.55 13.98
N ILE A 38 -16.06 -24.67 13.13
CA ILE A 38 -14.99 -23.70 13.00
C ILE A 38 -15.00 -23.25 11.54
N SER A 39 -15.30 -21.97 11.32
CA SER A 39 -15.26 -21.41 9.97
C SER A 39 -13.84 -21.35 9.44
N PHE A 40 -13.64 -21.69 8.17
CA PHE A 40 -12.38 -21.49 7.48
C PHE A 40 -12.01 -20.00 7.40
N ASN A 41 -12.97 -19.08 7.51
CA ASN A 41 -12.69 -17.66 7.61
C ASN A 41 -11.87 -17.32 8.87
N ASP A 42 -12.10 -18.03 9.98
CA ASP A 42 -11.43 -17.78 11.26
C ASP A 42 -10.04 -18.39 11.32
N ILE A 43 -9.72 -19.31 10.41
CA ILE A 43 -8.41 -19.96 10.33
C ILE A 43 -7.39 -18.98 9.72
N SER A 44 -6.27 -18.79 10.41
CA SER A 44 -5.17 -17.90 10.00
C SER A 44 -3.98 -18.65 9.40
N GLU A 45 -3.84 -19.96 9.65
CA GLU A 45 -2.79 -20.81 9.06
C GLU A 45 -3.30 -22.23 8.78
N PHE A 46 -2.59 -22.99 7.94
CA PHE A 46 -2.93 -24.40 7.73
C PHE A 46 -2.91 -25.19 9.04
N ILE A 47 -3.91 -26.06 9.21
CA ILE A 47 -4.05 -26.88 10.41
C ILE A 47 -2.89 -27.89 10.43
N THR A 48 -2.29 -28.05 11.60
CA THR A 48 -1.26 -29.07 11.84
C THR A 48 -1.70 -30.03 12.94
N PHE A 49 -1.01 -31.16 13.09
CA PHE A 49 -1.29 -32.07 14.18
C PHE A 49 -0.03 -32.56 14.89
N LYS A 50 -0.22 -33.04 16.12
CA LYS A 50 0.75 -33.85 16.85
C LYS A 50 0.11 -35.18 17.25
N GLU A 51 0.75 -36.27 16.88
CA GLU A 51 0.32 -37.59 17.30
C GLU A 51 0.73 -37.89 18.75
N SER A 52 -0.08 -38.69 19.41
CA SER A 52 0.17 -39.26 20.72
C SER A 52 -0.30 -40.71 20.73
N LEU A 53 0.02 -41.46 21.79
CA LEU A 53 -0.28 -42.90 21.87
C LEU A 53 -1.78 -43.21 21.63
N SER A 54 -2.68 -42.43 22.21
CA SER A 54 -4.13 -42.70 22.23
C SER A 54 -5.01 -41.59 21.63
N PHE A 55 -4.40 -40.53 21.09
CA PHE A 55 -5.13 -39.40 20.49
C PHE A 55 -4.23 -38.62 19.52
N THR A 56 -4.85 -37.78 18.71
CA THR A 56 -4.18 -36.75 17.92
C THR A 56 -4.57 -35.38 18.46
N THR A 57 -3.61 -34.46 18.56
CA THR A 57 -3.90 -33.05 18.89
C THR A 57 -3.84 -32.23 17.61
N LEU A 58 -4.97 -31.66 17.19
CA LEU A 58 -5.04 -30.66 16.14
C LEU A 58 -4.63 -29.30 16.70
N ILE A 59 -3.84 -28.56 15.93
CA ILE A 59 -3.38 -27.23 16.22
C ILE A 59 -4.00 -26.32 15.16
N ILE A 60 -4.92 -25.46 15.60
CA ILE A 60 -5.65 -24.53 14.75
C ILE A 60 -5.27 -23.12 15.17
N ASN A 61 -4.54 -22.42 14.31
CA ASN A 61 -4.31 -21.00 14.44
C ASN A 61 -5.55 -20.27 13.93
N SER A 62 -6.21 -19.52 14.82
CA SER A 62 -7.31 -18.64 14.46
C SER A 62 -6.91 -17.17 14.61
N ASN A 63 -7.68 -16.28 14.01
CA ASN A 63 -7.43 -14.83 14.06
C ASN A 63 -7.41 -14.27 15.50
N SER A 64 -8.09 -14.91 16.45
CA SER A 64 -8.18 -14.46 17.85
C SER A 64 -7.33 -15.26 18.83
N GLU A 65 -7.13 -16.56 18.57
CA GLU A 65 -6.48 -17.46 19.52
C GLU A 65 -5.89 -18.72 18.87
N LEU A 66 -4.92 -19.31 19.55
CA LEU A 66 -4.40 -20.62 19.23
C LEU A 66 -5.26 -21.70 19.90
N ARG A 67 -5.93 -22.53 19.10
CA ARG A 67 -6.76 -23.65 19.61
C ARG A 67 -6.01 -24.97 19.49
N ARG A 68 -5.92 -25.70 20.60
CA ARG A 68 -5.39 -27.08 20.64
C ARG A 68 -6.52 -28.04 20.96
N ILE A 69 -6.83 -28.93 20.03
CA ILE A 69 -8.03 -29.75 20.08
C ILE A 69 -7.63 -31.23 20.06
N LYS A 70 -7.99 -31.96 21.11
CA LYS A 70 -7.73 -33.42 21.19
C LYS A 70 -8.83 -34.20 20.47
N VAL A 71 -8.44 -35.02 19.51
CA VAL A 71 -9.30 -35.90 18.73
C VAL A 71 -8.91 -37.34 19.01
N THR A 72 -9.86 -38.21 19.33
CA THR A 72 -9.53 -39.61 19.66
C THR A 72 -9.25 -40.47 18.46
N LYS A 73 -9.78 -40.08 17.30
CA LYS A 73 -9.41 -40.68 16.04
C LYS A 73 -7.96 -40.31 15.73
N LYS A 74 -7.12 -41.30 15.43
CA LYS A 74 -5.80 -41.05 14.84
C LYS A 74 -6.01 -40.50 13.43
N PHE A 75 -5.44 -39.33 13.17
CA PHE A 75 -5.46 -38.72 11.85
C PHE A 75 -4.38 -39.33 10.98
N THR A 76 -4.71 -39.65 9.73
CA THR A 76 -3.69 -39.95 8.73
C THR A 76 -3.14 -38.67 8.13
N GLY A 77 -1.90 -38.70 7.62
CA GLY A 77 -1.33 -37.59 6.86
C GLY A 77 -2.21 -37.16 5.69
N ASN A 78 -2.83 -38.13 5.00
CA ASN A 78 -3.74 -37.88 3.88
C ASN A 78 -5.02 -37.13 4.28
N GLU A 79 -5.62 -37.46 5.43
CA GLU A 79 -6.81 -36.75 5.91
C GLU A 79 -6.51 -35.29 6.26
N LEU A 80 -5.35 -35.01 6.87
CA LEU A 80 -4.93 -33.64 7.13
C LEU A 80 -4.66 -32.89 5.82
N GLN A 81 -4.01 -33.56 4.87
CA GLN A 81 -3.73 -32.97 3.56
C GLN A 81 -5.03 -32.58 2.85
N ASN A 82 -6.04 -33.45 2.83
CA ASN A 82 -7.33 -33.16 2.20
C ASN A 82 -8.10 -32.02 2.89
N LEU A 83 -8.03 -31.93 4.23
CA LEU A 83 -8.58 -30.80 4.98
C LEU A 83 -7.87 -29.50 4.60
N ASN A 84 -6.54 -29.49 4.58
CA ASN A 84 -5.76 -28.30 4.20
C ASN A 84 -5.95 -27.91 2.72
N ILE A 85 -6.19 -28.87 1.81
CA ILE A 85 -6.61 -28.58 0.44
C ILE A 85 -7.97 -27.86 0.42
N SER A 86 -8.93 -28.31 1.23
CA SER A 86 -10.25 -27.68 1.31
C SER A 86 -10.16 -26.25 1.86
N ILE A 87 -9.34 -26.03 2.89
CA ILE A 87 -9.02 -24.69 3.42
C ILE A 87 -8.35 -23.85 2.33
N SER A 88 -7.39 -24.41 1.59
CA SER A 88 -6.71 -23.72 0.49
C SER A 88 -7.70 -23.25 -0.57
N ASN A 89 -8.61 -24.12 -1.01
CA ASN A 89 -9.61 -23.80 -2.02
C ASN A 89 -10.55 -22.68 -1.56
N PHE A 90 -11.00 -22.73 -0.31
CA PHE A 90 -11.83 -21.67 0.29
C PHE A 90 -11.09 -20.32 0.32
N LYS A 91 -9.85 -20.31 0.80
CA LYS A 91 -9.02 -19.10 0.89
C LYS A 91 -8.62 -18.55 -0.49
N GLN A 92 -8.43 -19.42 -1.48
CA GLN A 92 -7.97 -19.06 -2.82
C GLN A 92 -8.89 -18.02 -3.49
N ILE A 93 -10.21 -18.12 -3.29
CA ILE A 93 -11.17 -17.17 -3.89
C ILE A 93 -10.93 -15.76 -3.35
N ALA A 94 -10.85 -15.61 -2.03
CA ALA A 94 -10.60 -14.32 -1.38
C ALA A 94 -9.23 -13.75 -1.77
N ILE A 95 -8.20 -14.61 -1.77
CA ILE A 95 -6.82 -14.22 -2.12
C ILE A 95 -6.71 -13.82 -3.58
N THR A 96 -7.39 -14.52 -4.49
CA THR A 96 -7.38 -14.18 -5.92
C THR A 96 -8.05 -12.84 -6.16
N ARG A 97 -9.24 -12.60 -5.57
CA ARG A 97 -9.91 -11.30 -5.66
C ARG A 97 -9.04 -10.17 -5.11
N HIS A 98 -8.42 -10.41 -3.97
CA HIS A 98 -7.52 -9.45 -3.34
C HIS A 98 -6.26 -9.19 -4.19
N ALA A 99 -5.67 -10.23 -4.78
CA ALA A 99 -4.54 -10.13 -5.68
C ALA A 99 -4.89 -9.33 -6.95
N LEU A 100 -6.07 -9.55 -7.54
CA LEU A 100 -6.52 -8.77 -8.71
C LEU A 100 -6.65 -7.27 -8.39
N ASN A 101 -7.30 -6.92 -7.27
CA ASN A 101 -7.40 -5.52 -6.83
C ASN A 101 -6.00 -4.92 -6.54
N PHE A 102 -5.11 -5.70 -5.93
CA PHE A 102 -3.73 -5.28 -5.72
C PHE A 102 -2.99 -5.05 -7.04
N GLU A 103 -3.12 -5.94 -8.02
CA GLU A 103 -2.49 -5.80 -9.33
C GLU A 103 -2.99 -4.57 -10.09
N GLU A 104 -4.29 -4.30 -10.06
CA GLU A 104 -4.88 -3.10 -10.67
C GLU A 104 -4.30 -1.82 -10.06
N LYS A 105 -4.27 -1.74 -8.72
CA LYS A 105 -3.65 -0.59 -8.05
C LYS A 105 -2.16 -0.49 -8.34
N TYR A 106 -1.42 -1.60 -8.30
CA TYR A 106 -0.01 -1.60 -8.66
C TYR A 106 0.21 -1.04 -10.07
N SER A 107 -0.65 -1.39 -11.03
CA SER A 107 -0.56 -0.85 -12.39
C SER A 107 -0.73 0.67 -12.39
N LEU A 108 -1.77 1.19 -11.71
CA LEU A 108 -2.00 2.63 -11.59
C LEU A 108 -0.83 3.36 -10.91
N PHE A 109 -0.17 2.71 -9.94
CA PHE A 109 1.05 3.24 -9.33
C PHE A 109 2.13 3.41 -10.37
N LYS A 110 2.35 2.36 -11.16
CA LYS A 110 3.46 2.27 -12.09
C LYS A 110 3.28 3.30 -13.21
N ASP A 111 2.05 3.45 -13.70
CA ASP A 111 1.69 4.48 -14.68
C ASP A 111 1.93 5.90 -14.13
N LEU A 112 1.59 6.15 -12.87
CA LEU A 112 1.89 7.42 -12.21
C LEU A 112 3.40 7.62 -12.03
N TRP A 113 4.09 6.61 -11.49
CA TRP A 113 5.50 6.64 -11.14
C TRP A 113 6.42 6.75 -12.36
N ASP A 114 6.03 6.18 -13.50
CA ASP A 114 6.84 6.20 -14.72
C ASP A 114 6.42 7.34 -15.66
N SER A 115 5.41 8.14 -15.30
CA SER A 115 4.93 9.25 -16.15
C SER A 115 6.02 10.29 -16.44
N GLU A 116 5.91 11.08 -17.49
CA GLU A 116 6.86 12.18 -17.75
C GLU A 116 6.48 13.48 -17.00
N LYS A 117 5.78 13.37 -15.87
CA LYS A 117 5.26 14.52 -15.12
C LYS A 117 5.94 14.66 -13.76
N TYR A 118 6.03 15.91 -13.31
CA TYR A 118 6.35 16.21 -11.91
C TYR A 118 5.38 15.48 -10.98
N LEU A 119 5.91 14.72 -10.02
CA LEU A 119 5.08 13.99 -9.07
C LEU A 119 4.99 14.74 -7.76
N ARG A 120 3.77 15.20 -7.44
CA ARG A 120 3.47 15.88 -6.18
C ARG A 120 3.61 14.92 -5.00
N THR A 121 4.25 15.40 -3.94
CA THR A 121 4.56 14.60 -2.75
C THR A 121 3.29 14.02 -2.12
N GLU A 122 2.24 14.83 -1.95
CA GLU A 122 0.98 14.38 -1.36
C GLU A 122 0.28 13.31 -2.19
N LYS A 123 0.32 13.42 -3.52
CA LYS A 123 -0.31 12.45 -4.44
C LYS A 123 0.36 11.09 -4.32
N VAL A 124 1.69 11.05 -4.30
CA VAL A 124 2.46 9.82 -4.12
C VAL A 124 2.20 9.22 -2.74
N LEU A 125 2.19 10.04 -1.69
CA LEU A 125 1.91 9.61 -0.32
C LEU A 125 0.51 9.02 -0.15
N GLY A 126 -0.52 9.70 -0.65
CA GLY A 126 -1.90 9.22 -0.61
C GLY A 126 -2.03 7.88 -1.33
N PHE A 127 -1.30 7.74 -2.44
CA PHE A 127 -1.27 6.53 -3.21
C PHE A 127 -0.55 5.38 -2.47
N ILE A 128 0.64 5.59 -1.90
CA ILE A 128 1.38 4.59 -1.09
C ILE A 128 0.50 4.09 0.05
N LYS A 129 -0.15 5.00 0.79
CA LYS A 129 -1.10 4.65 1.87
C LYS A 129 -2.26 3.78 1.36
N SER A 130 -2.76 4.07 0.15
CA SER A 130 -3.84 3.30 -0.47
C SER A 130 -3.42 1.86 -0.79
N ILE A 131 -2.15 1.62 -1.12
CA ILE A 131 -1.63 0.26 -1.31
C ILE A 131 -1.28 -0.40 0.02
N GLN A 132 -0.73 0.32 0.99
CA GLN A 132 -0.43 -0.23 2.31
C GLN A 132 -1.65 -0.93 2.94
N SER A 133 -2.83 -0.32 2.81
CA SER A 133 -4.11 -0.88 3.29
C SER A 133 -4.49 -2.24 2.68
N ILE A 134 -3.96 -2.56 1.50
CA ILE A 134 -4.19 -3.81 0.76
C ILE A 134 -3.02 -4.76 1.00
N SER A 135 -1.80 -4.25 1.05
CA SER A 135 -0.58 -5.06 1.22
C SER A 135 -0.48 -5.81 2.55
N ASN A 136 -1.28 -5.44 3.55
CA ASN A 136 -1.31 -6.10 4.86
C ASN A 136 -2.65 -6.83 5.08
N PRO A 137 -2.92 -7.91 4.32
CA PRO A 137 -4.17 -8.62 4.44
C PRO A 137 -4.24 -9.25 5.84
N LYS A 138 -5.44 -9.27 6.44
CA LYS A 138 -5.73 -10.07 7.65
C LYS A 138 -5.28 -11.54 7.53
N GLU A 139 -5.05 -12.01 6.31
CA GLU A 139 -4.59 -13.35 5.96
C GLU A 139 -3.16 -13.38 5.40
N GLU A 140 -2.21 -12.64 6.00
CA GLU A 140 -0.80 -12.57 5.55
C GLU A 140 -0.20 -13.95 5.23
N TYR A 141 -0.42 -14.94 6.09
CA TYR A 141 0.06 -16.31 5.90
C TYR A 141 -0.43 -16.91 4.57
N PHE A 142 -1.74 -16.86 4.34
CA PHE A 142 -2.32 -17.46 3.15
C PHE A 142 -2.01 -16.65 1.91
N TRP A 143 -1.97 -15.31 2.01
CA TRP A 143 -1.50 -14.47 0.91
C TRP A 143 -0.08 -14.88 0.49
N ARG A 144 0.86 -15.00 1.44
CA ARG A 144 2.23 -15.44 1.15
C ARG A 144 2.30 -16.85 0.55
N LYS A 145 1.41 -17.76 0.95
CA LYS A 145 1.41 -19.14 0.45
C LYS A 145 0.72 -19.31 -0.90
N LEU A 146 -0.38 -18.59 -1.14
CA LEU A 146 -1.32 -18.84 -2.23
C LEU A 146 -1.34 -17.77 -3.32
N SER A 147 -0.72 -16.60 -3.08
CA SER A 147 -0.59 -15.57 -4.11
C SER A 147 0.42 -15.96 -5.21
N SER A 148 0.23 -15.38 -6.39
CA SER A 148 1.13 -15.55 -7.53
C SER A 148 2.53 -15.01 -7.23
N GLN A 149 3.54 -15.53 -7.93
CA GLN A 149 4.91 -15.03 -7.82
C GLN A 149 5.00 -13.54 -8.19
N LYS A 150 4.29 -13.12 -9.25
CA LYS A 150 4.17 -11.73 -9.67
C LYS A 150 3.64 -10.82 -8.55
N ALA A 151 2.57 -11.23 -7.87
CA ALA A 151 2.00 -10.43 -6.78
C ALA A 151 2.99 -10.27 -5.60
N LYS A 152 3.79 -11.31 -5.31
CA LYS A 152 4.85 -11.26 -4.28
C LYS A 152 5.94 -10.28 -4.63
N GLU A 153 6.42 -10.28 -5.88
CA GLU A 153 7.45 -9.36 -6.36
C GLU A 153 6.99 -7.91 -6.35
N GLN A 154 5.75 -7.67 -6.80
CA GLN A 154 5.14 -6.35 -6.76
C GLN A 154 4.97 -5.82 -5.33
N LEU A 155 4.53 -6.68 -4.40
CA LEU A 155 4.45 -6.32 -2.99
C LEU A 155 5.83 -5.97 -2.44
N PHE A 156 6.83 -6.80 -2.71
CA PHE A 156 8.19 -6.58 -2.26
C PHE A 156 8.76 -5.25 -2.78
N TYR A 157 8.53 -4.95 -4.06
CA TYR A 157 8.92 -3.68 -4.66
C TYR A 157 8.30 -2.48 -3.92
N LEU A 158 7.00 -2.51 -3.66
CA LEU A 158 6.31 -1.41 -2.96
C LEU A 158 6.73 -1.28 -1.50
N GLN A 159 6.98 -2.38 -0.81
CA GLN A 159 7.50 -2.37 0.56
C GLN A 159 8.90 -1.73 0.65
N ASN A 160 9.73 -1.91 -0.38
CA ASN A 160 11.03 -1.25 -0.44
C ASN A 160 10.90 0.24 -0.79
N LEU A 161 10.01 0.57 -1.73
CA LEU A 161 9.73 1.96 -2.10
C LEU A 161 9.20 2.75 -0.91
N ASP A 162 8.29 2.19 -0.11
CA ASP A 162 7.75 2.85 1.10
C ASP A 162 8.84 3.26 2.11
N ARG A 163 9.92 2.49 2.23
CA ARG A 163 11.03 2.82 3.14
C ARG A 163 11.83 4.04 2.70
N ASN A 164 11.94 4.26 1.39
CA ASN A 164 12.83 5.26 0.79
C ASN A 164 12.12 6.26 -0.14
N TYR A 165 10.78 6.28 -0.15
CA TYR A 165 10.00 6.96 -1.18
C TYR A 165 10.36 8.44 -1.29
N SER A 166 10.71 9.09 -0.18
CA SER A 166 11.08 10.50 -0.15
C SER A 166 12.35 10.79 -0.96
N ASN A 167 13.35 9.92 -0.86
CA ASN A 167 14.59 10.04 -1.63
C ASN A 167 14.37 9.67 -3.10
N ASP A 168 13.66 8.56 -3.35
CA ASP A 168 13.38 8.09 -4.71
C ASP A 168 12.53 9.11 -5.49
N LEU A 169 11.53 9.68 -4.84
CA LEU A 169 10.70 10.75 -5.41
C LEU A 169 11.53 12.01 -5.69
N LYS A 170 12.44 12.37 -4.78
CA LYS A 170 13.32 13.53 -4.97
C LYS A 170 14.22 13.34 -6.19
N ILE A 171 14.93 12.21 -6.29
CA ILE A 171 15.82 11.90 -7.42
C ILE A 171 15.05 12.01 -8.74
N ARG A 172 13.89 11.35 -8.79
CA ARG A 172 13.02 11.36 -9.96
C ARG A 172 12.54 12.76 -10.33
N ASN A 173 12.06 13.55 -9.36
CA ASN A 173 11.62 14.91 -9.61
C ASN A 173 12.79 15.82 -10.02
N ASP A 174 14.00 15.59 -9.50
CA ASP A 174 15.21 16.31 -9.91
C ASP A 174 15.60 16.00 -11.36
N GLU A 175 15.44 14.75 -11.81
CA GLU A 175 15.60 14.36 -13.22
C GLU A 175 14.56 15.06 -14.11
N PHE A 176 13.28 15.02 -13.73
CA PHE A 176 12.22 15.75 -14.43
C PHE A 176 12.52 17.25 -14.53
N ILE A 177 12.93 17.88 -13.41
CA ILE A 177 13.26 19.31 -13.38
C ILE A 177 14.38 19.61 -14.37
N SER A 178 15.43 18.80 -14.38
CA SER A 178 16.59 19.01 -15.26
C SER A 178 16.20 18.93 -16.74
N LEU A 179 15.37 17.95 -17.09
CA LEU A 179 14.85 17.79 -18.45
C LEU A 179 13.95 18.96 -18.87
N GLU A 180 13.06 19.43 -17.98
CA GLU A 180 12.20 20.55 -18.31
C GLU A 180 12.93 21.89 -18.37
N ILE A 181 13.93 22.11 -17.52
CA ILE A 181 14.78 23.31 -17.62
C ILE A 181 15.47 23.37 -18.98
N GLU A 182 15.97 22.24 -19.48
CA GLU A 182 16.61 22.19 -20.79
C GLU A 182 15.60 22.39 -21.91
N LYS A 183 14.43 21.75 -21.84
CA LYS A 183 13.36 21.90 -22.83
C LYS A 183 12.87 23.35 -22.96
N TYR A 184 12.75 24.08 -21.85
CA TYR A 184 12.35 25.49 -21.83
C TYR A 184 13.54 26.47 -21.69
N LYS A 185 14.76 26.03 -22.03
CA LYS A 185 15.97 26.84 -21.89
C LYS A 185 15.85 28.19 -22.61
N SER A 186 15.35 28.21 -23.84
CA SER A 186 15.18 29.45 -24.61
C SER A 186 14.22 30.43 -23.94
N LEU A 187 13.14 29.94 -23.32
CA LEU A 187 12.20 30.77 -22.57
C LEU A 187 12.93 31.42 -21.38
N PHE A 188 13.61 30.60 -20.57
CA PHE A 188 14.30 31.08 -19.36
C PHE A 188 15.52 31.97 -19.65
N ASP A 189 16.13 31.84 -20.83
CA ASP A 189 17.23 32.69 -21.28
C ASP A 189 16.76 34.09 -21.71
N THR A 190 15.47 34.24 -22.09
CA THR A 190 14.97 35.46 -22.77
C THR A 190 13.79 36.14 -22.11
N ILE A 191 13.12 35.50 -21.14
CA ILE A 191 11.92 36.02 -20.48
C ILE A 191 12.17 37.33 -19.70
N GLU A 192 13.41 37.54 -19.26
CA GLU A 192 13.85 38.72 -18.52
C GLU A 192 15.09 39.33 -19.17
N LYS A 193 15.48 40.54 -18.75
CA LYS A 193 16.66 41.23 -19.30
C LYS A 193 17.95 40.41 -19.18
N MET A 194 18.06 39.59 -18.13
CA MET A 194 19.14 38.63 -17.95
C MET A 194 18.54 37.22 -17.84
N PRO A 195 19.24 36.18 -18.34
CA PRO A 195 18.84 34.80 -18.16
C PRO A 195 18.57 34.47 -16.69
N LEU A 196 17.53 33.69 -16.42
CA LEU A 196 17.28 33.18 -15.07
C LEU A 196 18.41 32.27 -14.63
N THR A 197 18.79 32.36 -13.35
CA THR A 197 19.77 31.44 -12.73
C THR A 197 19.17 30.04 -12.55
N ASP A 198 20.01 29.03 -12.38
CA ASP A 198 19.54 27.63 -12.21
C ASP A 198 18.55 27.48 -11.05
N SER A 199 18.80 28.14 -9.92
CA SER A 199 17.88 28.15 -8.78
C SER A 199 16.54 28.81 -9.11
N GLN A 200 16.54 29.88 -9.91
CA GLN A 200 15.31 30.54 -10.36
C GLN A 200 14.54 29.66 -11.34
N ARG A 201 15.23 29.03 -12.30
CA ARG A 201 14.62 28.06 -13.25
C ARG A 201 14.00 26.88 -12.51
N ARG A 202 14.72 26.30 -11.55
CA ARG A 202 14.21 25.23 -10.69
C ARG A 202 12.97 25.66 -9.93
N ALA A 203 12.96 26.87 -9.36
CA ALA A 203 11.76 27.43 -8.71
C ALA A 203 10.58 27.62 -9.68
N CYS A 204 10.86 27.94 -10.96
CA CYS A 204 9.84 28.03 -12.01
C CYS A 204 9.28 26.67 -12.44
N VAL A 205 10.03 25.56 -12.32
CA VAL A 205 9.61 24.24 -12.81
C VAL A 205 8.96 23.38 -11.71
N ILE A 206 9.43 23.45 -10.46
CA ILE A 206 8.85 22.70 -9.33
C ILE A 206 7.33 22.88 -9.29
N ASN A 207 6.60 21.77 -9.30
CA ASN A 207 5.14 21.76 -9.41
C ASN A 207 4.44 21.01 -8.28
N GLU A 208 4.96 21.18 -7.05
CA GLU A 208 4.26 20.79 -5.83
C GLU A 208 2.93 21.55 -5.67
N GLU A 209 2.04 21.05 -4.79
CA GLU A 209 0.80 21.75 -4.44
C GLU A 209 1.08 23.16 -3.92
N ASN A 210 2.07 23.28 -3.03
CA ASN A 210 2.53 24.54 -2.45
C ASN A 210 4.04 24.63 -2.63
N ASN A 211 4.53 25.74 -3.15
CA ASN A 211 5.96 25.97 -3.34
C ASN A 211 6.39 27.26 -2.62
N LEU A 212 7.28 27.13 -1.62
CA LEU A 212 7.85 28.27 -0.90
C LEU A 212 9.23 28.58 -1.47
N VAL A 213 9.37 29.74 -2.10
CA VAL A 213 10.66 30.24 -2.61
C VAL A 213 11.24 31.24 -1.62
N LEU A 214 12.34 30.86 -0.96
CA LEU A 214 13.08 31.75 -0.06
C LEU A 214 14.08 32.59 -0.87
N ALA A 215 13.97 33.92 -0.79
CA ALA A 215 14.68 34.82 -1.68
C ALA A 215 15.06 36.14 -1.00
N GLY A 216 16.37 36.44 -0.95
CA GLY A 216 16.90 37.69 -0.38
C GLY A 216 16.52 38.95 -1.17
N ALA A 217 16.87 40.12 -0.65
CA ALA A 217 16.74 41.37 -1.42
C ALA A 217 17.56 41.28 -2.73
N GLY A 218 17.02 41.78 -3.85
CA GLY A 218 17.72 41.79 -5.15
C GLY A 218 17.85 40.43 -5.87
N SER A 219 17.38 39.32 -5.28
CA SER A 219 17.52 37.95 -5.85
C SER A 219 16.58 37.61 -7.03
N GLY A 220 15.86 38.59 -7.58
CA GLY A 220 14.97 38.37 -8.73
C GLY A 220 13.63 37.67 -8.40
N LYS A 221 13.02 37.96 -7.24
CA LYS A 221 11.70 37.42 -6.86
C LYS A 221 10.62 37.64 -7.93
N THR A 222 10.55 38.84 -8.48
CA THR A 222 9.62 39.19 -9.55
C THR A 222 9.92 38.38 -10.81
N SER A 223 11.20 38.25 -11.19
CA SER A 223 11.64 37.44 -12.32
C SER A 223 11.25 35.96 -12.18
N VAL A 224 11.30 35.40 -10.96
CA VAL A 224 10.80 34.04 -10.68
C VAL A 224 9.28 33.95 -10.87
N MET A 225 8.51 34.94 -10.40
CA MET A 225 7.06 34.94 -10.61
C MET A 225 6.70 35.02 -12.10
N ILE A 226 7.36 35.89 -12.86
CA ILE A 226 7.17 36.03 -14.31
C ILE A 226 7.55 34.73 -15.03
N GLY A 227 8.76 34.20 -14.74
CA GLY A 227 9.24 32.95 -15.31
C GLY A 227 8.34 31.76 -14.99
N ARG A 228 7.77 31.68 -13.78
CA ARG A 228 6.81 30.64 -13.41
C ARG A 228 5.50 30.76 -14.19
N CYS A 229 4.95 31.97 -14.31
CA CYS A 229 3.72 32.18 -15.08
C CYS A 229 3.92 31.81 -16.55
N ALA A 230 5.01 32.29 -17.15
CA ALA A 230 5.37 31.97 -18.53
C ALA A 230 5.55 30.45 -18.71
N TYR A 231 6.29 29.78 -17.81
CA TYR A 231 6.44 28.33 -17.85
C TYR A 231 5.10 27.60 -17.79
N LEU A 232 4.19 27.98 -16.87
CA LEU A 232 2.88 27.33 -16.74
C LEU A 232 2.03 27.45 -18.02
N ILE A 233 2.09 28.60 -18.69
CA ILE A 233 1.38 28.86 -19.94
C ILE A 233 2.01 28.07 -21.10
N GLU A 234 3.32 28.22 -21.31
CA GLU A 234 4.05 27.57 -22.41
C GLU A 234 4.02 26.04 -22.31
N SER A 235 4.06 25.51 -21.08
CA SER A 235 3.93 24.07 -20.82
C SER A 235 2.49 23.56 -20.83
N LYS A 236 1.51 24.44 -21.06
CA LYS A 236 0.07 24.12 -21.08
C LYS A 236 -0.43 23.50 -19.77
N LEU A 237 0.25 23.79 -18.66
CA LEU A 237 -0.16 23.38 -17.32
C LEU A 237 -1.27 24.28 -16.77
N ALA A 238 -1.36 25.51 -17.25
CA ALA A 238 -2.45 26.43 -16.96
C ALA A 238 -2.68 27.37 -18.14
N LYS A 239 -3.92 27.82 -18.32
CA LYS A 239 -4.25 28.96 -19.18
C LYS A 239 -3.99 30.28 -18.43
N PRO A 240 -3.75 31.39 -19.13
CA PRO A 240 -3.51 32.68 -18.49
C PRO A 240 -4.61 33.07 -17.48
N GLU A 241 -5.88 32.77 -17.77
CA GLU A 241 -7.03 33.12 -16.93
C GLU A 241 -7.13 32.25 -15.66
N GLU A 242 -6.38 31.15 -15.59
CA GLU A 242 -6.29 30.25 -14.43
C GLU A 242 -5.18 30.69 -13.45
N ILE A 243 -4.39 31.72 -13.79
CA ILE A 243 -3.27 32.21 -12.99
C ILE A 243 -3.63 33.53 -12.31
N LEU A 244 -3.60 33.53 -10.97
CA LEU A 244 -3.78 34.72 -10.14
C LEU A 244 -2.45 35.13 -9.50
N VAL A 245 -1.97 36.33 -9.83
CA VAL A 245 -0.79 36.94 -9.21
C VAL A 245 -1.22 38.06 -8.27
N ILE A 246 -0.83 37.96 -7.00
CA ILE A 246 -1.15 38.97 -5.98
C ILE A 246 0.16 39.57 -5.49
N ALA A 247 0.25 40.90 -5.48
CA ALA A 247 1.36 41.63 -4.88
C ALA A 247 0.85 42.77 -4.00
N PHE A 248 1.62 43.12 -2.98
CA PHE A 248 1.22 44.12 -1.98
C PHE A 248 1.17 45.56 -2.53
N SER A 249 1.88 45.85 -3.64
CA SER A 249 1.88 47.18 -4.24
C SER A 249 1.59 47.11 -5.75
N SER A 250 0.77 48.04 -6.25
CA SER A 250 0.38 48.13 -7.66
C SER A 250 1.57 48.32 -8.61
N LYS A 251 2.64 48.97 -8.14
CA LYS A 251 3.90 49.13 -8.90
C LYS A 251 4.59 47.80 -9.22
N ALA A 252 4.31 46.73 -8.46
CA ALA A 252 4.86 45.39 -8.69
C ALA A 252 4.00 44.52 -9.62
N VAL A 253 2.76 44.95 -9.95
CA VAL A 253 1.75 44.16 -10.69
C VAL A 253 1.74 44.47 -12.20
N ALA A 254 2.57 45.39 -12.68
CA ALA A 254 2.66 45.70 -14.11
C ALA A 254 3.44 44.61 -14.89
N VAL A 255 2.88 43.40 -14.94
CA VAL A 255 3.34 42.31 -15.79
C VAL A 255 2.28 42.15 -16.89
N LYS A 256 2.60 42.61 -18.10
CA LYS A 256 1.88 42.20 -19.31
C LYS A 256 2.50 40.88 -19.75
N LEU A 257 1.80 39.77 -19.49
CA LEU A 257 2.06 38.48 -20.13
C LEU A 257 1.36 38.44 -21.49
#